data_AF-A0A959Z920-F1
#
_entry.id   AF-A0A959Z920-F1
#
_cell.length_a   1.000
_cell.length_b   1.000
_cell.length_c   1.000
_cell.angle_alpha   90.00
_cell.angle_beta   90.00
_cell.angle_gamma   90.00
#
_symmetry.space_group_name_H-M   'P 1'
#
loop_
_entity.id
_entity.type
_entity.pdbx_description
1 polymer ?
#
loop_
_entity_poly.entity_id
_entity_poly.type
_entity_poly.pdbx_seq_one_letter_code
_entity_poly.pdbx_strand_id
1 'polypeptide(L)'
;MPKAVEFLGQFFTDNVTSKYYQGEFKENRSELIRRLLDPELTLEETSRLLGVCPATVRRYTNRGWLAHHRTKGGQRRFRLSGVVKFVEEHGRLPEE
;
A
#
# COMPACT_ATOMS: atom_id res chain seq x y z
N MET A 1 -9.99 -4.99 -9.85
CA MET A 1 -9.86 -3.53 -9.74
C MET A 1 -11.14 -2.91 -10.30
N PRO A 2 -11.55 -1.68 -9.92
CA PRO A 2 -12.69 -1.04 -10.58
C PRO A 2 -12.43 -0.92 -12.09
N LYS A 3 -13.42 -1.23 -12.95
CA LYS A 3 -13.26 -1.19 -14.42
C LYS A 3 -12.69 0.15 -14.93
N ALA A 4 -13.08 1.26 -14.29
CA ALA A 4 -12.56 2.58 -14.61
C ALA A 4 -11.04 2.72 -14.40
N VAL A 5 -10.49 2.06 -13.38
CA VAL A 5 -9.05 2.06 -13.10
C VAL A 5 -8.27 1.29 -14.16
N GLU A 6 -8.79 0.13 -14.58
CA GLU A 6 -8.20 -0.66 -15.66
C GLU A 6 -8.20 0.14 -16.97
N PHE A 7 -9.30 0.84 -17.23
CA PHE A 7 -9.44 1.71 -18.38
C PHE A 7 -8.40 2.85 -18.40
N LEU A 8 -8.13 3.47 -17.24
CA LEU A 8 -7.07 4.47 -17.11
C LEU A 8 -5.72 3.91 -17.56
N GLY A 9 -5.33 2.72 -17.07
CA GLY A 9 -4.05 2.09 -17.38
C GLY A 9 -3.92 1.64 -18.84
N GLN A 10 -5.01 1.17 -19.46
CA GLN A 10 -4.97 0.56 -20.79
C GLN A 10 -5.09 1.57 -21.94
N PHE A 11 -5.92 2.61 -21.79
CA PHE A 11 -6.31 3.46 -22.92
C PHE A 11 -5.70 4.87 -22.91
N PHE A 12 -5.10 5.31 -21.80
CA PHE A 12 -4.47 6.63 -21.70
C PHE A 12 -2.95 6.53 -21.77
N THR A 13 -2.31 7.62 -22.25
CA THR A 13 -0.86 7.70 -22.46
C THR A 13 -0.24 8.97 -21.88
N ASP A 14 1.07 8.93 -21.62
CA ASP A 14 1.83 10.04 -21.03
C ASP A 14 2.31 11.06 -22.07
N ASN A 15 1.95 10.87 -23.35
CA ASN A 15 2.47 11.61 -24.50
C ASN A 15 2.22 13.13 -24.44
N VAL A 16 1.12 13.54 -23.80
CA VAL A 16 0.79 14.96 -23.64
C VAL A 16 1.50 15.51 -22.40
N THR A 17 1.39 14.82 -21.28
CA THR A 17 1.93 15.24 -19.98
C THR A 17 3.46 15.36 -20.01
N SER A 18 4.16 14.47 -20.72
CA SER A 18 5.62 14.50 -20.85
C SER A 18 6.17 15.77 -21.51
N LYS A 19 5.34 16.52 -22.26
CA LYS A 19 5.74 17.80 -22.87
C LYS A 19 5.86 18.94 -21.87
N TYR A 20 5.26 18.81 -20.68
CA TYR A 20 5.17 19.87 -19.68
C TYR A 20 6.13 19.69 -18.49
N TYR A 21 6.62 18.47 -18.26
CA TYR A 21 7.51 18.17 -17.15
C TYR A 21 8.90 17.78 -17.66
N GLN A 22 9.95 18.35 -17.08
CA GLN A 22 11.33 18.04 -17.45
C GLN A 22 11.77 16.72 -16.81
N GLY A 23 12.46 15.88 -17.60
CA GLY A 23 13.01 14.60 -17.16
C GLY A 23 12.06 13.42 -17.37
N GLU A 24 12.59 12.21 -17.22
CA GLU A 24 11.80 10.98 -17.30
C GLU A 24 10.94 10.80 -16.04
N PHE A 25 9.71 10.31 -16.22
CA PHE A 25 8.89 9.92 -15.09
C PHE A 25 9.52 8.74 -14.36
N LYS A 26 9.51 8.81 -13.02
CA LYS A 26 10.10 7.77 -12.14
C LYS A 26 9.43 6.40 -12.29
N GLU A 27 8.20 6.39 -12.79
CA GLU A 27 7.36 5.21 -12.93
C GLU A 27 6.44 5.41 -14.14
N ASN A 28 6.01 4.31 -14.75
CA ASN A 28 5.00 4.37 -15.81
C ASN A 28 3.59 4.50 -15.20
N ARG A 29 2.59 4.80 -16.05
CA ARG A 29 1.19 4.93 -15.61
C ARG A 29 0.65 3.74 -14.82
N SER A 30 0.95 2.52 -15.22
CA SER A 30 0.47 1.31 -14.53
C SER A 30 1.06 1.20 -13.13
N GLU A 31 2.35 1.53 -12.98
CA GLU A 31 3.03 1.60 -11.69
C GLU A 31 2.48 2.71 -10.81
N LEU A 32 2.25 3.91 -11.38
CA LEU A 32 1.60 5.03 -10.70
C LEU A 32 0.23 4.63 -10.15
N ILE A 33 -0.63 4.04 -10.99
CA ILE A 33 -1.95 3.56 -10.59
C ILE A 33 -1.84 2.54 -9.45
N ARG A 34 -0.92 1.56 -9.58
CA ARG A 34 -0.71 0.54 -8.54
C ARG A 34 -0.25 1.17 -7.23
N ARG A 35 0.68 2.12 -7.26
CA ARG A 35 1.19 2.82 -6.08
C ARG A 35 0.11 3.65 -5.39
N LEU A 36 -0.80 4.26 -6.15
CA LEU A 36 -1.90 5.05 -5.61
C LEU A 36 -2.99 4.18 -4.97
N LEU A 37 -3.28 3.01 -5.55
CA LEU A 37 -4.35 2.13 -5.07
C LEU A 37 -3.92 1.17 -3.97
N ASP A 38 -2.66 0.76 -3.98
CA ASP A 38 -2.07 -0.08 -2.95
C ASP A 38 -0.79 0.56 -2.40
N PRO A 39 -0.93 1.72 -1.71
CA PRO A 39 0.20 2.46 -1.21
C PRO A 39 0.99 1.63 -0.20
N GLU A 40 2.30 1.89 -0.19
CA GLU A 40 3.16 1.40 0.87
C GLU A 40 2.94 2.26 2.12
N LEU A 41 2.63 1.62 3.24
CA LEU A 41 2.36 2.26 4.52
C LEU A 41 3.51 2.02 5.48
N THR A 42 3.76 3.02 6.31
CA THR A 42 4.64 2.95 7.47
C THR A 42 3.96 2.23 8.62
N LEU A 43 4.76 1.91 9.65
CA LEU A 43 4.24 1.36 10.90
C LEU A 43 3.24 2.32 11.57
N GLU A 44 3.50 3.62 11.54
CA GLU A 44 2.63 4.63 12.14
C GLU A 44 1.28 4.69 11.44
N GLU A 45 1.26 4.81 10.11
CA GLU A 45 0.03 4.86 9.32
C GLU A 45 -0.81 3.60 9.54
N THR A 46 -0.17 2.43 9.53
CA THR A 46 -0.84 1.15 9.81
C THR A 46 -1.44 1.12 11.22
N SER A 47 -0.72 1.65 12.22
CA SER A 47 -1.20 1.73 13.60
C SER A 47 -2.43 2.65 13.72
N ARG A 48 -2.41 3.80 13.01
CA ARG A 48 -3.53 4.75 12.96
C ARG A 48 -4.75 4.16 12.27
N LEU A 49 -4.57 3.44 11.17
CA LEU A 49 -5.68 2.78 10.46
C LEU A 49 -6.36 1.70 11.31
N LEU A 50 -5.57 0.90 12.03
CA LEU A 50 -6.09 -0.17 12.88
C LEU A 50 -6.54 0.32 14.27
N GLY A 51 -6.25 1.57 14.65
CA GLY A 51 -6.60 2.12 15.96
C GLY A 51 -5.85 1.46 17.13
N VAL A 52 -4.61 1.01 16.90
CA VAL A 52 -3.78 0.32 17.92
C VAL A 52 -2.40 0.98 18.04
N CYS A 53 -1.65 0.65 19.10
CA CYS A 53 -0.29 1.15 19.23
C CYS A 53 0.70 0.43 18.29
N PRO A 54 1.84 1.07 17.92
CA PRO A 54 2.85 0.44 17.05
C PRO A 54 3.41 -0.89 17.56
N ALA A 55 3.43 -1.09 18.88
CA ALA A 55 3.85 -2.35 19.47
C ALA A 55 2.88 -3.49 19.13
N THR A 56 1.57 -3.22 19.11
CA THR A 56 0.54 -4.20 18.72
C THR A 56 0.68 -4.59 17.25
N VAL A 57 0.89 -3.63 16.35
CA VAL A 57 1.15 -3.95 14.92
C VAL A 57 2.39 -4.83 14.77
N ARG A 58 3.46 -4.56 15.54
CA ARG A 58 4.65 -5.44 15.54
C ARG A 58 4.31 -6.84 16.01
N ARG A 59 3.48 -7.01 17.04
CA ARG A 59 3.01 -8.33 17.48
C ARG A 59 2.28 -9.06 16.36
N TYR A 60 1.34 -8.41 15.67
CA TYR A 60 0.63 -9.01 14.52
C TYR A 60 1.59 -9.46 13.42
N THR A 61 2.62 -8.66 13.11
CA THR A 61 3.63 -9.07 12.12
C THR A 61 4.50 -10.24 12.59
N ASN A 62 4.83 -10.29 13.88
CA ASN A 62 5.66 -11.36 14.45
C ASN A 62 4.88 -12.68 14.54
N ARG A 63 3.55 -12.61 14.70
CA ARG A 63 2.64 -13.75 14.66
C ARG A 63 2.31 -14.23 13.23
N GLY A 64 2.74 -13.48 12.21
CA GLY A 64 2.44 -13.79 10.81
C GLY A 64 1.04 -13.41 10.34
N TRP A 65 0.24 -12.75 11.18
CA TRP A 65 -1.14 -12.34 10.86
C TRP A 65 -1.18 -11.16 9.90
N LEU A 66 -0.27 -10.20 10.08
CA LEU A 66 -0.18 -9.02 9.23
C LEU A 66 1.06 -9.08 8.34
N ALA A 67 0.82 -9.17 7.03
CA ALA A 67 1.88 -9.18 6.03
C ALA A 67 2.69 -7.87 6.06
N HIS A 68 4.02 -8.00 5.96
CA HIS A 68 4.93 -6.87 5.90
C HIS A 68 6.17 -7.22 5.08
N HIS A 69 6.83 -6.21 4.54
CA HIS A 69 8.19 -6.31 4.04
C HIS A 69 9.10 -5.34 4.80
N ARG A 70 10.40 -5.42 4.55
CA ARG A 70 11.39 -4.54 5.18
C ARG A 70 12.12 -3.72 4.14
N THR A 71 12.36 -2.45 4.47
CA THR A 71 13.29 -1.62 3.72
C THR A 71 14.72 -2.11 3.91
N LYS A 72 15.67 -1.61 3.10
CA LYS A 72 17.10 -1.86 3.29
C LYS A 72 17.58 -1.51 4.71
N GLY A 73 17.00 -0.48 5.34
CA GLY A 73 17.27 -0.08 6.72
C GLY A 73 16.51 -0.89 7.78
N GLY A 74 15.86 -2.00 7.42
CA GLY A 74 15.18 -2.91 8.35
C GLY A 74 13.81 -2.43 8.86
N GLN A 75 13.34 -1.25 8.44
CA GLN A 75 12.05 -0.72 8.84
C GLN A 75 10.92 -1.53 8.19
N ARG A 76 9.87 -1.85 8.96
CA ARG A 76 8.69 -2.53 8.42
C ARG A 76 7.87 -1.59 7.54
N ARG A 77 7.34 -2.16 6.47
CA ARG A 77 6.44 -1.53 5.52
C ARG A 77 5.30 -2.49 5.19
N PHE A 78 4.16 -1.91 4.90
CA PHE A 78 2.90 -2.62 4.73
C PHE A 78 2.29 -2.19 3.41
N ARG A 79 1.40 -3.02 2.86
CA ARG A 79 0.54 -2.64 1.73
C ARG A 79 -0.86 -2.44 2.26
N LEU A 80 -1.58 -1.43 1.79
CA LEU A 80 -2.96 -1.18 2.20
C LEU A 80 -3.82 -2.43 1.99
N SER A 81 -3.64 -3.12 0.86
CA SER A 81 -4.30 -4.40 0.57
C SER A 81 -4.05 -5.46 1.64
N GLY A 82 -2.83 -5.55 2.18
CA GLY A 82 -2.47 -6.46 3.27
C GLY A 82 -3.11 -6.08 4.60
N VAL A 83 -3.28 -4.79 4.89
CA VAL A 83 -4.01 -4.30 6.07
C VAL A 83 -5.50 -4.61 5.95
N VAL A 84 -6.10 -4.38 4.78
CA VAL A 84 -7.51 -4.72 4.52
C VAL A 84 -7.74 -6.22 4.70
N LYS A 85 -6.91 -7.06 4.07
CA LYS A 85 -6.98 -8.51 4.20
C LYS A 85 -6.89 -8.95 5.67
N PHE A 86 -5.98 -8.36 6.44
CA PHE A 86 -5.87 -8.65 7.87
C PHE A 86 -7.18 -8.37 8.62
N VAL A 87 -7.85 -7.24 8.33
CA VAL A 87 -9.14 -6.87 8.94
C VAL A 87 -10.26 -7.81 8.49
N GLU A 88 -10.28 -8.22 7.21
CA GLU A 88 -11.25 -9.20 6.69
C GLU A 88 -11.11 -10.56 7.38
N GLU A 89 -9.88 -11.01 7.63
CA GLU A 89 -9.59 -12.31 8.22
C GLU A 89 -9.75 -12.34 9.74
N HIS A 90 -9.38 -11.26 10.45
CA HIS A 90 -9.29 -11.25 11.92
C HIS A 90 -10.27 -10.30 12.60
N GLY A 91 -10.96 -9.44 11.85
CA GLY A 91 -11.88 -8.43 12.39
C GLY A 91 -11.17 -7.34 13.21
N ARG A 92 -11.92 -6.74 14.14
CA ARG A 92 -11.47 -5.60 14.95
C ARG A 92 -10.58 -5.99 16.14
N LEU A 93 -10.82 -7.16 16.73
CA LEU A 93 -10.15 -7.64 17.95
C LEU A 93 -9.59 -9.05 17.71
N PRO A 94 -8.43 -9.18 17.03
CA PRO A 94 -7.83 -10.47 16.69
C PRO A 94 -7.32 -11.28 17.88
N GLU A 95 -7.12 -10.63 19.03
CA GLU A 95 -6.50 -11.22 20.23
C GLU A 95 -7.51 -11.61 21.31
N GLU A 96 -8.81 -11.34 21.10
CA GLU A 96 -9.92 -11.78 21.97
C GLU A 96 -10.56 -13.06 21.43
#